data_AF-A0A220W2W9-F1
#
_entry.id   AF-A0A220W2W9-F1
#
_cell.length_a   1.000
_cell.length_b   1.000
_cell.length_c   1.000
_cell.angle_alpha   90.00
_cell.angle_beta   90.00
_cell.angle_gamma   90.00
#
_symmetry.space_group_name_H-M   'P 1'
#
loop_
_entity.id
_entity.type
_entity.pdbx_description
1 polymer ?
#
loop_
_entity_poly.entity_id
_entity_poly.type
_entity_poly.pdbx_seq_one_letter_code
_entity_poly.pdbx_strand_id
1 'polypeptide(L)'
;MTNHICLQTYLSYPLAQWVRSEADDHGECVSVFIRDLVMAAYIAQDEGHNDTLKGLDKAREIVFSSVALDAILSAHPDSSLRQKTHDAYGRRLQRLGLAPASSNGGRDEA
;
A
#
# COMPACT_ATOMS: atom_id res chain seq x y z
N MET A 1 18.68 -29.85 -7.79
CA MET A 1 19.30 -29.49 -6.49
C MET A 1 19.57 -28.00 -6.53
N THR A 2 18.82 -27.20 -5.77
CA THR A 2 19.11 -25.77 -5.60
C THR A 2 20.28 -25.64 -4.64
N ASN A 3 21.43 -25.23 -5.16
CA ASN A 3 22.62 -25.04 -4.34
C ASN A 3 22.46 -23.78 -3.50
N HIS A 4 22.53 -23.92 -2.17
CA HIS A 4 22.61 -22.77 -1.28
C HIS A 4 23.97 -22.09 -1.45
N ILE A 5 23.97 -20.76 -1.54
CA ILE A 5 25.18 -19.94 -1.63
C ILE A 5 25.50 -19.41 -0.23
N CYS A 6 26.72 -19.63 0.25
CA CYS A 6 27.19 -19.04 1.50
C CYS A 6 27.60 -17.58 1.26
N LEU A 7 27.06 -16.67 2.07
CA LEU A 7 27.44 -15.26 2.09
C LEU A 7 28.23 -14.99 3.37
N GLN A 8 29.38 -14.33 3.23
CA GLN A 8 30.23 -13.90 4.34
C GLN A 8 30.29 -12.37 4.36
N THR A 9 30.17 -11.79 5.55
CA THR A 9 30.22 -10.33 5.73
C THR A 9 30.94 -9.99 7.03
N TYR A 10 31.42 -8.75 7.12
CA TYR A 10 32.02 -8.21 8.34
C TYR A 10 30.98 -7.38 9.10
N LEU A 11 30.81 -7.69 10.39
CA LEU A 11 29.93 -6.94 11.30
C LEU A 11 30.79 -6.25 12.37
N SER A 12 30.31 -5.12 12.88
CA SER A 12 30.90 -4.52 14.07
C SER A 12 30.76 -5.49 15.25
N TYR A 13 31.70 -5.42 16.20
CA TYR A 13 31.68 -6.30 17.37
C TYR A 13 30.33 -6.29 18.13
N PRO A 14 29.71 -5.13 18.42
CA PRO A 14 28.42 -5.10 19.11
C PRO A 14 27.31 -5.78 18.32
N LEU A 15 27.28 -5.63 17.00
CA LEU A 15 26.26 -6.23 16.15
C LEU A 15 26.44 -7.76 16.08
N ALA A 16 27.67 -8.24 15.98
CA ALA A 16 27.96 -9.67 16.00
C ALA A 16 27.60 -10.33 17.34
N GLN A 17 27.81 -9.62 18.46
CA GLN A 17 27.40 -10.06 19.79
C GLN A 17 25.88 -10.14 19.90
N TRP A 18 25.17 -9.09 19.47
CA TRP A 18 23.71 -9.06 19.48
C TRP A 18 23.11 -10.22 18.66
N VAL A 19 23.57 -10.44 17.43
CA VAL A 19 23.12 -11.55 16.57
C VAL A 19 23.31 -12.92 17.25
N ARG A 20 24.40 -13.11 17.99
CA ARG A 20 24.66 -14.36 18.71
C ARG A 20 23.74 -14.53 19.91
N SER A 21 23.48 -13.45 20.64
CA SER A 21 22.55 -13.47 21.78
C SER A 21 21.14 -13.82 21.32
N GLU A 22 20.63 -13.12 20.30
CA GLU A 22 19.28 -13.34 19.79
C GLU A 22 19.10 -14.78 19.26
N ALA A 23 20.08 -15.30 18.53
CA ALA A 23 20.02 -16.68 18.06
C ALA A 23 19.93 -17.69 19.23
N ASP A 24 20.64 -17.44 20.32
CA ASP A 24 20.58 -18.26 21.53
C ASP A 24 19.23 -18.13 22.25
N ASP A 25 18.73 -16.90 22.39
CA ASP A 25 17.41 -16.60 22.97
C ASP A 25 16.26 -17.28 22.19
N HIS A 26 16.41 -17.41 20.87
CA HIS A 26 15.49 -18.10 19.98
C HIS A 26 15.74 -19.62 19.89
N GLY A 27 16.81 -20.14 20.50
CA GLY A 27 17.15 -21.56 20.50
C GLY A 27 17.59 -22.10 19.13
N GLU A 28 18.17 -21.26 18.29
CA GLU A 28 18.52 -21.60 16.90
C GLU A 28 19.98 -21.27 16.54
N CYS A 29 20.43 -21.79 15.40
CA CYS A 29 21.78 -21.48 14.91
C CYS A 29 21.85 -20.05 14.35
N VAL A 30 22.95 -19.35 14.60
CA VAL A 30 23.23 -18.00 14.06
C VAL A 30 22.99 -17.90 12.55
N SER A 31 23.32 -18.94 11.77
CA SER A 31 23.09 -18.97 10.33
C SER A 31 21.61 -19.00 9.94
N VAL A 32 20.76 -19.62 10.75
CA VAL A 32 19.30 -19.64 10.59
C VAL A 32 18.74 -18.26 10.90
N PHE A 33 19.11 -17.71 12.05
CA PHE A 33 18.69 -16.37 12.47
C PHE A 33 19.03 -15.30 11.42
N ILE A 34 20.29 -15.27 10.95
CA ILE A 34 20.71 -14.32 9.90
C ILE A 34 19.96 -14.54 8.59
N ARG A 35 19.76 -15.79 8.18
CA ARG A 35 19.01 -16.10 6.96
C ARG A 35 17.59 -15.55 7.06
N ASP A 36 16.93 -15.74 8.19
CA ASP A 36 15.55 -15.36 8.39
C ASP A 36 15.40 -13.83 8.44
N LEU A 37 16.35 -13.12 9.06
CA LEU A 37 16.45 -11.65 8.97
C LEU A 37 16.61 -11.16 7.51
N VAL A 38 17.50 -11.79 6.74
CA VAL A 38 17.74 -11.42 5.33
C VAL A 38 16.51 -11.72 4.47
N MET A 39 15.84 -12.85 4.70
CA MET A 39 14.59 -13.21 4.01
C MET A 39 13.48 -12.21 4.33
N ALA A 40 13.30 -11.83 5.60
CA ALA A 40 12.32 -10.84 6.01
C ALA A 40 12.58 -9.48 5.34
N ALA A 41 13.85 -9.04 5.31
CA ALA A 41 14.24 -7.80 4.63
C ALA A 41 13.99 -7.87 3.11
N TYR A 42 14.27 -9.00 2.47
CA TYR A 42 14.01 -9.21 1.04
C TYR A 42 12.51 -9.15 0.72
N ILE A 43 11.69 -9.85 1.50
CA ILE A 43 10.23 -9.83 1.33
C ILE A 43 9.69 -8.42 1.51
N ALA A 44 10.11 -7.70 2.56
CA ALA A 44 9.67 -6.33 2.80
C ALA A 44 10.08 -5.37 1.67
N GLN A 45 11.24 -5.57 1.07
CA GLN A 45 11.69 -4.78 -0.08
C GLN A 45 10.86 -5.08 -1.34
N ASP A 46 10.58 -6.35 -1.61
CA ASP A 46 9.76 -6.78 -2.75
C ASP A 46 8.31 -6.31 -2.61
N GLU A 47 7.75 -6.41 -1.40
CA GLU A 47 6.43 -5.90 -1.07
C GLU A 47 6.35 -4.38 -1.19
N GLY A 48 7.35 -3.64 -0.69
CA GLY A 48 7.40 -2.17 -0.83
C GLY A 48 7.52 -1.69 -2.29
N HIS A 49 8.20 -2.46 -3.14
CA HIS A 49 8.26 -2.22 -4.59
C HIS A 49 6.91 -2.51 -5.26
N ASN A 50 6.24 -3.59 -4.84
CA ASN A 50 4.91 -3.96 -5.31
C ASN A 50 3.79 -3.03 -4.82
N ASP A 51 3.91 -2.42 -3.64
CA ASP A 51 2.85 -1.57 -3.09
C ASP A 51 2.73 -0.23 -3.84
N THR A 52 3.86 0.29 -4.32
CA THR A 52 3.87 1.46 -5.21
C THR A 52 3.21 1.17 -6.56
N LEU A 53 3.49 0.00 -7.15
CA LEU A 53 2.86 -0.45 -8.40
C LEU A 53 1.37 -0.78 -8.22
N LYS A 54 1.01 -1.47 -7.13
CA LYS A 54 -0.40 -1.72 -6.74
C LYS A 54 -1.16 -0.43 -6.47
N GLY A 55 -0.51 0.58 -5.90
CA GLY A 55 -1.08 1.92 -5.73
C GLY A 55 -1.40 2.60 -7.05
N LEU A 56 -0.49 2.49 -8.04
CA LEU A 56 -0.71 3.00 -9.39
C LEU A 56 -1.79 2.22 -10.16
N ASP A 57 -1.84 0.90 -10.01
CA ASP A 57 -2.88 0.07 -10.65
C ASP A 57 -4.27 0.34 -10.04
N LYS A 58 -4.37 0.46 -8.70
CA LYS A 58 -5.62 0.90 -8.04
C LYS A 58 -6.04 2.30 -8.50
N ALA A 59 -5.10 3.23 -8.64
CA ALA A 59 -5.41 4.58 -9.13
C ALA A 59 -5.97 4.54 -10.56
N ARG A 60 -5.39 3.72 -11.44
CA ARG A 60 -5.89 3.51 -12.82
C ARG A 60 -7.28 2.87 -12.83
N GLU A 61 -7.53 1.86 -11.99
CA GLU A 61 -8.85 1.22 -11.87
C GLU A 61 -9.92 2.19 -11.35
N ILE A 62 -9.59 3.03 -10.37
CA ILE A 62 -10.50 4.06 -9.85
C ILE A 62 -10.84 5.09 -10.93
N VAL A 63 -9.84 5.56 -11.67
CA VAL A 63 -10.04 6.50 -12.79
C VAL A 63 -10.92 5.87 -13.87
N PHE A 64 -10.62 4.64 -14.28
CA PHE A 64 -11.42 3.92 -15.26
C PHE A 64 -12.87 3.74 -14.79
N SER A 65 -13.08 3.32 -13.55
CA SER A 65 -14.41 3.11 -12.96
C SER A 65 -15.22 4.41 -12.93
N SER A 66 -14.58 5.54 -12.57
CA SER A 66 -15.21 6.86 -12.58
C SER A 66 -15.66 7.27 -13.98
N VAL A 67 -14.76 7.12 -14.97
CA VAL A 67 -15.05 7.46 -16.38
C VAL A 67 -16.14 6.57 -16.96
N ALA A 68 -16.08 5.26 -16.70
CA ALA A 68 -17.08 4.30 -17.18
C ALA A 68 -18.46 4.60 -16.57
N LEU A 69 -18.53 4.89 -15.28
CA LEU A 69 -19.78 5.26 -14.62
C LEU A 69 -20.36 6.56 -15.21
N ASP A 70 -19.52 7.58 -15.44
CA ASP A 70 -19.97 8.84 -16.03
C ASP A 70 -20.47 8.66 -17.46
N ALA A 71 -19.80 7.83 -18.26
CA ALA A 71 -20.24 7.48 -19.62
C ALA A 71 -21.60 6.76 -19.60
N ILE A 72 -21.79 5.79 -18.70
CA ILE A 72 -23.05 5.06 -18.54
C ILE A 72 -24.18 6.02 -18.12
N LEU A 73 -23.93 6.87 -17.11
CA LEU A 73 -24.93 7.81 -16.61
C LEU A 73 -25.28 8.89 -17.65
N SER A 74 -24.32 9.32 -18.47
CA SER A 74 -24.53 10.33 -19.51
C SER A 74 -25.28 9.79 -20.72
N ALA A 75 -25.10 8.50 -21.05
CA ALA A 75 -25.85 7.82 -22.12
C ALA A 75 -27.23 7.33 -21.66
N HIS A 76 -27.57 7.47 -20.37
CA HIS A 76 -28.83 6.97 -19.83
C HIS A 76 -30.02 7.85 -20.24
N PRO A 77 -31.19 7.27 -20.60
CA PRO A 77 -32.37 8.05 -21.01
C PRO A 77 -32.92 9.01 -19.95
N ASP A 78 -32.76 8.67 -18.67
CA ASP A 78 -33.07 9.57 -17.55
C ASP A 78 -31.89 10.52 -17.29
N SER A 79 -32.02 11.76 -17.77
CA SER A 79 -31.02 12.82 -17.59
C SER A 79 -30.82 13.27 -16.13
N SER A 80 -31.77 12.97 -15.24
CA SER A 80 -31.67 13.29 -13.81
C SER A 80 -30.88 12.25 -13.01
N LEU A 81 -30.64 11.07 -13.59
CA LEU A 81 -30.03 9.94 -12.89
C LEU A 81 -28.60 10.24 -12.43
N ARG A 82 -27.85 10.99 -13.23
CA ARG A 82 -26.47 11.41 -12.91
C ARG A 82 -26.44 12.21 -11.60
N GLN A 83 -27.26 13.25 -11.49
CA GLN A 83 -27.34 14.08 -10.28
C GLN A 83 -27.77 13.26 -9.05
N LYS A 84 -28.83 12.44 -9.20
CA LYS A 84 -29.31 11.57 -8.11
C LYS A 84 -28.23 10.62 -7.59
N THR A 85 -27.39 10.11 -8.49
CA THR A 85 -26.28 9.21 -8.14
C THR A 85 -25.21 9.94 -7.33
N HIS A 86 -24.82 11.15 -7.73
CA HIS A 86 -23.89 11.98 -6.95
C HIS A 86 -24.45 12.35 -5.57
N ASP A 87 -25.73 12.73 -5.48
CA ASP A 87 -26.37 13.07 -4.21
C ASP A 87 -26.47 11.85 -3.26
N ALA A 88 -26.75 10.67 -3.81
CA ALA A 88 -26.74 9.42 -3.05
C ALA A 88 -25.33 9.04 -2.57
N TYR A 89 -24.32 9.23 -3.43
CA TYR A 89 -22.91 9.01 -3.09
C TYR A 89 -22.46 9.95 -1.96
N GLY A 90 -22.75 11.24 -2.05
CA GLY A 90 -22.43 12.22 -1.00
C GLY A 90 -23.06 11.87 0.35
N ARG A 91 -24.35 11.51 0.36
CA ARG A 91 -25.04 11.03 1.58
C ARG A 91 -24.40 9.77 2.15
N ARG A 92 -23.92 8.86 1.31
CA ARG A 92 -23.27 7.62 1.75
C ARG A 92 -21.89 7.89 2.37
N LEU A 93 -21.10 8.80 1.79
CA LEU A 93 -19.83 9.23 2.37
C LEU A 93 -20.03 9.87 3.74
N GLN A 94 -21.03 10.75 3.89
CA GLN A 94 -21.36 11.36 5.18
C GLN A 94 -21.72 10.32 6.24
N ARG A 95 -22.54 9.31 5.90
CA ARG A 95 -22.92 8.22 6.82
C ARG A 95 -21.75 7.36 7.25
N LEU A 96 -20.72 7.22 6.40
CA LEU A 96 -19.55 6.40 6.67
C LEU A 96 -18.40 7.21 7.32
N GLY A 97 -18.59 8.51 7.57
CA GLY A 97 -17.52 9.38 8.10
C GLY A 97 -16.39 9.64 7.10
N LEU A 98 -16.62 9.36 5.82
CA LEU A 98 -15.65 9.52 4.72
C LEU A 98 -15.89 10.82 3.92
N ALA A 99 -16.68 11.75 4.46
CA ALA A 99 -16.90 13.02 3.81
C ALA A 99 -15.57 13.78 3.71
N PRO A 100 -15.23 14.34 2.52
CA PRO A 100 -14.02 15.13 2.38
C PRO A 100 -14.07 16.32 3.35
N ALA A 101 -12.95 16.60 4.02
CA ALA A 101 -12.81 17.83 4.80
C ALA A 101 -13.10 19.01 3.85
N SER A 102 -14.03 19.87 4.24
CA SER A 102 -14.37 21.07 3.46
C SER A 102 -13.08 21.85 3.20
N SER A 103 -12.69 21.91 1.93
CA SER A 103 -11.69 22.87 1.44
C SER A 103 -12.35 24.25 1.45
N ASN A 104 -12.45 24.83 2.64
CA ASN A 104 -12.64 26.26 2.77
C ASN A 104 -11.25 26.91 2.60
N GLY A 105 -10.91 27.30 1.38
CA GLY A 105 -9.70 28.08 1.14
C GLY A 105 -9.41 28.32 -0.33
N GLY A 106 -9.68 29.54 -0.80
CA GLY A 106 -9.10 30.08 -2.03
C GLY A 106 -10.12 30.61 -3.04
N ARG A 107 -10.77 31.75 -2.72
CA ARG A 107 -11.25 32.71 -3.72
C ARG A 107 -11.50 34.05 -3.03
N ASP A 108 -10.45 34.84 -2.97
CA ASP A 108 -10.57 36.30 -2.91
C ASP A 108 -9.47 36.85 -3.83
N GLU A 109 -9.81 36.92 -5.12
CA GLU A 109 -9.12 37.77 -6.08
C GLU A 109 -10.17 38.79 -6.54
N ALA A 110 -10.01 40.02 -6.04
CA ALA A 110 -10.66 41.24 -6.51
C ALA A 110 -9.59 42.33 -6.61
#